data_AF-A0A949Q4K2-F1
#
_entry.id   AF-A0A949Q4K2-F1
#
_cell.length_a   1.000
_cell.length_b   1.000
_cell.length_c   1.000
_cell.angle_alpha   90.00
_cell.angle_beta   90.00
_cell.angle_gamma   90.00
#
_symmetry.space_group_name_H-M   'P 1'
#
loop_
_entity.id
_entity.type
_entity.pdbx_description
1 polymer ?
#
loop_
_entity_poly.entity_id
_entity_poly.type
_entity_poly.pdbx_seq_one_letter_code
_entity_poly.pdbx_strand_id
1 'polypeptide(L)'
;MATFHLIAPSGYCLQQQAAERGVAHLRAGGHRVENTQVIPRRWQRFAGSDAERLADLNQLAELPEEQAIVLAVRGGYGVSRLLENIDYAAIGERQRRCPLLICGHSDFTAFQLALLAREGVITFSGPMLAGNFGAGTLSEFTIDHFWQALRQPRFTLRWASSAPQPFSARGMVWGGNLAMLTALLATPWMPQTDNGILVVEDINEHPYRVERMLLQLYHAGVLARQSALVLGSFSAAKPNDYDNGYELAQVIAAVRRRIAIPVIAGLAFGHEPATVTLPLGAQGELIYDGAYAHLTLSGHPTLV
;
A
#
# COMPACT_ATOMS: atom_id res chain seq x y z
N MET A 1 11.65 -20.33 -7.86
CA MET A 1 10.42 -20.85 -7.23
C MET A 1 10.27 -20.14 -5.89
N ALA A 2 9.10 -19.60 -5.58
CA ALA A 2 8.86 -18.83 -4.35
C ALA A 2 7.65 -19.42 -3.61
N THR A 3 7.58 -19.20 -2.30
CA THR A 3 6.45 -19.63 -1.47
C THR A 3 5.71 -18.39 -0.96
N PHE A 4 4.41 -18.35 -1.23
CA PHE A 4 3.49 -17.34 -0.74
C PHE A 4 2.77 -17.87 0.49
N HIS A 5 2.74 -17.09 1.58
CA HIS A 5 1.92 -17.33 2.75
C HIS A 5 0.75 -16.33 2.75
N LEU A 6 -0.48 -16.83 2.72
CA LEU A 6 -1.66 -15.97 2.72
C LEU A 6 -2.03 -15.52 4.13
N ILE A 7 -2.46 -14.27 4.28
CA ILE A 7 -3.08 -13.75 5.52
C ILE A 7 -4.37 -13.01 5.20
N ALA A 8 -5.34 -13.04 6.11
CA ALA A 8 -6.63 -12.37 5.91
C ALA A 8 -7.04 -11.51 7.13
N PRO A 9 -6.34 -10.40 7.40
CA PRO A 9 -6.59 -9.59 8.60
C PRO A 9 -7.82 -8.66 8.49
N SER A 10 -8.33 -8.49 7.27
CA SER A 10 -9.37 -7.49 6.91
C SER A 10 -10.76 -8.12 6.74
N GLY A 11 -11.47 -7.74 5.66
CA GLY A 11 -12.83 -8.23 5.37
C GLY A 11 -12.83 -9.63 4.77
N TYR A 12 -13.95 -10.36 4.92
CA TYR A 12 -14.10 -11.68 4.30
C TYR A 12 -14.01 -11.60 2.76
N CYS A 13 -13.50 -12.65 2.14
CA CYS A 13 -13.43 -12.74 0.69
C CYS A 13 -14.80 -13.15 0.13
N LEU A 14 -15.60 -12.18 -0.32
CA LEU A 14 -16.89 -12.48 -0.96
C LEU A 14 -16.71 -13.19 -2.30
N GLN A 15 -15.70 -12.79 -3.08
CA GLN A 15 -15.40 -13.36 -4.38
C GLN A 15 -14.46 -14.58 -4.22
N GLN A 16 -14.96 -15.68 -3.66
CA GLN A 16 -14.18 -16.91 -3.43
C GLN A 16 -13.49 -17.40 -4.72
N GLN A 17 -14.21 -17.40 -5.84
CA GLN A 17 -13.67 -17.77 -7.15
C GLN A 17 -12.47 -16.90 -7.59
N ALA A 18 -12.43 -15.63 -7.19
CA ALA A 18 -11.29 -14.76 -7.49
C ALA A 18 -10.06 -15.17 -6.67
N ALA A 19 -10.23 -15.46 -5.38
CA ALA A 19 -9.12 -15.96 -4.57
C ALA A 19 -8.60 -17.32 -5.08
N GLU A 20 -9.50 -18.24 -5.43
CA GLU A 20 -9.15 -19.54 -6.02
C GLU A 20 -8.36 -19.39 -7.33
N ARG A 21 -8.81 -18.50 -8.23
CA ARG A 21 -8.05 -18.16 -9.45
C ARG A 21 -6.67 -17.60 -9.11
N GLY A 22 -6.57 -16.72 -8.12
CA GLY A 22 -5.28 -16.15 -7.69
C GLY A 22 -4.32 -17.23 -7.21
N VAL A 23 -4.80 -18.19 -6.41
CA VAL A 23 -4.01 -19.36 -5.99
C VAL A 23 -3.59 -20.20 -7.20
N ALA A 24 -4.51 -20.45 -8.14
CA ALA A 24 -4.23 -21.22 -9.34
C ALA A 24 -3.18 -20.54 -10.23
N HIS A 25 -3.27 -19.23 -10.44
CA HIS A 25 -2.29 -18.44 -11.19
C HIS A 25 -0.90 -18.49 -10.55
N LEU A 26 -0.80 -18.31 -9.23
CA LEU A 26 0.47 -18.40 -8.52
C LEU A 26 1.09 -19.80 -8.66
N ARG A 27 0.28 -20.86 -8.51
CA ARG A 27 0.74 -22.25 -8.69
C ARG A 27 1.16 -22.55 -10.13
N ALA A 28 0.43 -22.04 -11.12
CA ALA A 28 0.79 -22.17 -12.53
C ALA A 28 2.11 -21.45 -12.86
N GLY A 29 2.43 -20.35 -12.15
CA GLY A 29 3.74 -19.69 -12.19
C GLY A 29 4.88 -20.47 -11.49
N GLY A 30 4.61 -21.68 -10.99
CA GLY A 30 5.59 -22.52 -10.30
C GLY A 30 5.84 -22.12 -8.84
N HIS A 31 4.91 -21.39 -8.21
CA HIS A 31 5.00 -20.99 -6.81
C HIS A 31 4.24 -21.94 -5.88
N ARG A 32 4.67 -22.03 -4.62
CA ARG A 32 3.88 -22.65 -3.54
C ARG A 32 2.98 -21.60 -2.92
N VAL A 33 1.78 -22.00 -2.49
CA VAL A 33 0.84 -21.13 -1.80
C VAL A 33 0.33 -21.86 -0.57
N GLU A 34 0.73 -21.34 0.59
CA GLU A 34 0.45 -21.84 1.92
C GLU A 34 -0.68 -21.03 2.59
N ASN A 35 -1.22 -21.59 3.67
CA ASN A 35 -2.27 -20.98 4.48
C ASN A 35 -3.59 -20.68 3.71
N THR A 36 -3.94 -21.46 2.69
CA THR A 36 -5.14 -21.22 1.87
C THR A 36 -6.46 -21.36 2.63
N GLN A 37 -6.46 -22.00 3.81
CA GLN A 37 -7.63 -22.12 4.68
C GLN A 37 -8.13 -20.79 5.26
N VAL A 38 -7.36 -19.70 5.17
CA VAL A 38 -7.83 -18.36 5.55
C VAL A 38 -8.87 -17.79 4.58
N ILE A 39 -8.89 -18.25 3.33
CA ILE A 39 -9.77 -17.75 2.26
C ILE A 39 -11.27 -17.90 2.59
N PRO A 40 -11.76 -19.07 3.07
CA PRO A 40 -13.18 -19.25 3.39
C PRO A 40 -13.58 -18.71 4.77
N ARG A 41 -12.64 -18.31 5.64
CA ARG A 41 -12.97 -17.84 7.00
C ARG A 41 -13.93 -16.65 6.94
N ARG A 42 -14.92 -16.66 7.83
CA ARG A 42 -15.93 -15.62 7.89
C ARG A 42 -16.48 -15.45 9.30
N TRP A 43 -16.45 -14.22 9.79
CA TRP A 43 -17.15 -13.79 10.98
C TRP A 43 -17.77 -12.43 10.70
N GLN A 44 -19.10 -12.36 10.58
CA GLN A 44 -19.80 -11.15 10.13
C GLN A 44 -19.22 -10.64 8.79
N ARG A 45 -18.60 -9.45 8.78
CA ARG A 45 -17.93 -8.84 7.61
C ARG A 45 -16.43 -9.17 7.51
N PHE A 46 -15.86 -9.88 8.49
CA PHE A 46 -14.42 -10.10 8.63
C PHE A 46 -14.01 -11.51 8.20
N ALA A 47 -12.75 -11.68 7.79
CA ALA A 47 -12.19 -12.97 7.36
C ALA A 47 -11.81 -13.91 8.51
N GLY A 48 -12.75 -14.13 9.44
CA GLY A 48 -12.54 -14.81 10.72
C GLY A 48 -12.77 -13.87 11.91
N SER A 49 -12.84 -14.42 13.11
CA SER A 49 -12.87 -13.70 14.38
C SER A 49 -11.64 -12.81 14.57
N ASP A 50 -11.67 -11.87 15.53
CA ASP A 50 -10.51 -11.01 15.79
C ASP A 50 -9.28 -11.82 16.22
N ALA A 51 -9.49 -12.89 16.99
CA ALA A 51 -8.42 -13.80 17.41
C ALA A 51 -7.78 -14.53 16.22
N GLU A 52 -8.57 -15.05 15.27
CA GLU A 52 -8.05 -15.72 14.08
C GLU A 52 -7.28 -14.75 13.17
N ARG A 53 -7.82 -13.55 12.96
CA ARG A 53 -7.17 -12.53 12.11
C ARG A 53 -5.92 -11.95 12.76
N LEU A 54 -5.90 -11.84 14.09
CA LEU A 54 -4.73 -11.44 14.85
C LEU A 54 -3.65 -12.53 14.79
N ALA A 55 -4.04 -13.80 14.92
CA ALA A 55 -3.11 -14.93 14.83
C ALA A 55 -2.37 -14.96 13.49
N ASP A 56 -3.06 -14.68 12.37
CA ASP A 56 -2.40 -14.54 11.05
C ASP A 56 -1.25 -13.51 11.07
N LEU A 57 -1.41 -12.40 11.78
CA LEU A 57 -0.40 -11.33 11.86
C LEU A 57 0.72 -11.67 12.84
N ASN A 58 0.38 -12.18 14.02
CA ASN A 58 1.38 -12.48 15.05
C ASN A 58 2.21 -13.72 14.69
N GLN A 59 1.65 -14.68 13.95
CA GLN A 59 2.38 -15.85 13.46
C GLN A 59 3.50 -15.49 12.47
N LEU A 60 3.47 -14.29 11.86
CA LEU A 60 4.54 -13.82 10.98
C LEU A 60 5.91 -13.84 11.68
N ALA A 61 5.96 -13.64 13.00
CA ALA A 61 7.19 -13.69 13.79
C ALA A 61 7.88 -15.07 13.77
N GLU A 62 7.13 -16.13 13.47
CA GLU A 62 7.56 -17.53 13.55
C GLU A 62 7.52 -18.26 12.21
N LEU A 63 7.16 -17.57 11.11
CA LEU A 63 7.07 -18.23 9.82
C LEU A 63 8.42 -18.81 9.36
N PRO A 64 8.42 -20.01 8.74
CA PRO A 64 9.62 -20.59 8.15
C PRO A 64 10.27 -19.67 7.11
N GLU A 65 11.60 -19.73 6.99
CA GLU A 65 12.35 -18.86 6.07
C GLU A 65 11.99 -19.11 4.60
N GLU A 66 11.57 -20.33 4.24
CA GLU A 66 11.16 -20.67 2.90
C GLU A 66 9.86 -19.96 2.47
N GLN A 67 9.09 -19.43 3.42
CA GLN A 67 7.84 -18.70 3.21
C GLN A 67 8.10 -17.19 3.09
N ALA A 68 9.00 -16.84 2.18
CA ALA A 68 9.54 -15.48 2.08
C ALA A 68 8.51 -14.40 1.70
N ILE A 69 7.39 -14.74 1.04
CA ILE A 69 6.40 -13.75 0.58
C ILE A 69 5.12 -13.90 1.39
N VAL A 70 4.72 -12.87 2.13
CA VAL A 70 3.43 -12.80 2.82
C VAL A 70 2.48 -11.96 1.99
N LEU A 71 1.30 -12.48 1.67
CA LEU A 71 0.35 -11.81 0.78
C LEU A 71 -1.02 -11.68 1.44
N ALA A 72 -1.49 -10.44 1.59
CA ALA A 72 -2.84 -10.18 2.04
C ALA A 72 -3.87 -10.69 1.01
N VAL A 73 -4.89 -11.40 1.48
CA VAL A 73 -5.93 -11.94 0.61
C VAL A 73 -6.74 -10.81 -0.05
N ARG A 74 -7.12 -9.82 0.75
CA ARG A 74 -7.84 -8.60 0.34
C ARG A 74 -7.81 -7.55 1.45
N GLY A 75 -8.18 -6.32 1.09
CA GLY A 75 -8.51 -5.27 2.05
C GLY A 75 -9.96 -5.30 2.50
N GLY A 76 -10.57 -4.13 2.70
CA GLY A 76 -11.93 -3.98 3.18
C GLY A 76 -11.96 -3.19 4.48
N TYR A 77 -12.24 -3.86 5.60
CA TYR A 77 -12.16 -3.27 6.93
C TYR A 77 -11.93 -4.37 7.96
N GLY A 78 -10.95 -4.20 8.83
CA GLY A 78 -10.73 -5.12 9.95
C GLY A 78 -9.42 -4.93 10.69
N VAL A 79 -8.37 -4.45 10.02
CA VAL A 79 -7.03 -4.29 10.62
C VAL A 79 -7.06 -3.32 11.80
N SER A 80 -7.83 -2.23 11.72
CA SER A 80 -7.93 -1.24 12.80
C SER A 80 -8.39 -1.81 14.14
N ARG A 81 -9.12 -2.94 14.14
CA ARG A 81 -9.56 -3.63 15.37
C ARG A 81 -8.44 -4.42 16.05
N LEU A 82 -7.33 -4.64 15.35
CA LEU A 82 -6.26 -5.54 15.77
C LEU A 82 -5.02 -4.77 16.25
N LEU A 83 -4.91 -3.48 15.90
CA LEU A 83 -3.69 -2.69 16.08
C LEU A 83 -3.12 -2.69 17.51
N GLU A 84 -3.95 -2.76 18.54
CA GLU A 84 -3.49 -2.78 19.94
C GLU A 84 -2.89 -4.12 20.38
N ASN A 85 -3.25 -5.21 19.70
CA ASN A 85 -2.92 -6.59 20.13
C ASN A 85 -1.86 -7.25 19.22
N ILE A 86 -1.38 -6.55 18.20
CA ILE A 86 -0.31 -7.04 17.32
C ILE A 86 1.02 -7.00 18.07
N ASP A 87 1.74 -8.11 18.04
CA ASP A 87 3.09 -8.19 18.62
C ASP A 87 4.12 -7.62 17.65
N TYR A 88 4.16 -6.28 17.59
CA TYR A 88 5.08 -5.56 16.71
C TYR A 88 6.53 -5.92 16.99
N ALA A 89 6.92 -6.06 18.26
CA ALA A 89 8.31 -6.34 18.64
C ALA A 89 8.78 -7.71 18.12
N ALA A 90 7.93 -8.74 18.25
CA ALA A 90 8.24 -10.07 17.71
C ALA A 90 8.38 -10.06 16.18
N ILE A 91 7.47 -9.36 15.48
CA ILE A 91 7.55 -9.22 14.01
C ILE A 91 8.80 -8.41 13.62
N GLY A 92 9.11 -7.32 14.33
CA GLY A 92 10.31 -6.51 14.11
C GLY A 92 11.59 -7.32 14.26
N GLU A 93 11.68 -8.16 15.30
CA GLU A 93 12.83 -9.04 15.52
C GLU A 93 12.97 -10.08 14.40
N ARG A 94 11.85 -10.68 13.98
CA ARG A 94 11.83 -11.57 12.82
C ARG A 94 12.39 -10.86 11.57
N GLN A 95 11.92 -9.65 11.28
CA GLN A 95 12.33 -8.89 10.09
C GLN A 95 13.81 -8.50 10.09
N ARG A 96 14.42 -8.25 11.27
CA ARG A 96 15.86 -7.98 11.40
C ARG A 96 16.71 -9.22 11.13
N ARG A 97 16.26 -10.40 11.57
CA ARG A 97 16.98 -11.67 11.39
C ARG A 97 16.86 -12.20 9.98
N CYS A 98 15.64 -12.32 9.48
CA CYS A 98 15.35 -12.80 8.13
C CYS A 98 14.05 -12.10 7.66
N PRO A 99 14.13 -11.15 6.72
CA PRO A 99 12.96 -10.36 6.36
C PRO A 99 11.96 -11.17 5.51
N LEU A 100 10.70 -11.17 5.94
CA LEU A 100 9.57 -11.51 5.09
C LEU A 100 9.25 -10.32 4.16
N LEU A 101 8.85 -10.64 2.94
CA LEU A 101 8.36 -9.70 1.94
C LEU A 101 6.84 -9.58 2.07
N ILE A 102 6.40 -8.69 2.96
CA ILE A 102 5.00 -8.54 3.35
C ILE A 102 4.28 -7.58 2.41
N CYS A 103 3.30 -8.07 1.64
CA CYS A 103 2.62 -7.34 0.57
C CYS A 103 1.10 -7.26 0.73
N GLY A 104 0.55 -6.07 0.49
CA GLY A 104 -0.89 -5.79 0.39
C GLY A 104 -1.14 -4.29 0.19
N HIS A 105 -2.40 -3.88 0.05
CA HIS A 105 -2.78 -2.45 -0.01
C HIS A 105 -4.18 -2.24 0.63
N SER A 106 -4.77 -1.04 0.49
CA SER A 106 -6.10 -0.72 1.04
C SER A 106 -6.10 -0.72 2.58
N ASP A 107 -7.06 -1.38 3.24
CA ASP A 107 -7.12 -1.56 4.71
C ASP A 107 -5.80 -2.06 5.33
N PHE A 108 -5.01 -2.83 4.57
CA PHE A 108 -3.71 -3.35 5.01
C PHE A 108 -2.66 -2.23 5.23
N THR A 109 -2.87 -1.04 4.67
CA THR A 109 -2.07 0.17 4.93
C THR A 109 -1.94 0.42 6.44
N ALA A 110 -2.99 0.17 7.23
CA ALA A 110 -2.91 0.38 8.67
C ALA A 110 -1.87 -0.52 9.37
N PHE A 111 -1.76 -1.77 8.95
CA PHE A 111 -0.75 -2.69 9.47
C PHE A 111 0.66 -2.30 9.02
N GLN A 112 0.81 -1.93 7.75
CA GLN A 112 2.07 -1.53 7.15
C GLN A 112 2.64 -0.27 7.82
N LEU A 113 1.80 0.75 8.02
CA LEU A 113 2.19 1.99 8.70
C LEU A 113 2.45 1.76 10.19
N ALA A 114 1.68 0.89 10.85
CA ALA A 114 1.95 0.50 12.23
C ALA A 114 3.32 -0.16 12.38
N LEU A 115 3.67 -1.12 11.52
CA LEU A 115 4.98 -1.77 11.51
C LEU A 115 6.12 -0.77 11.27
N LEU A 116 5.92 0.16 10.33
CA LEU A 116 6.89 1.22 10.06
C LEU A 116 7.06 2.13 11.30
N ALA A 117 5.97 2.54 11.94
CA ALA A 117 6.01 3.44 13.10
C ALA A 117 6.62 2.79 14.35
N ARG A 118 6.39 1.49 14.55
CA ARG A 118 6.82 0.78 15.77
C ARG A 118 8.21 0.19 15.67
N GLU A 119 8.58 -0.34 14.51
CA GLU A 119 9.79 -1.15 14.33
C GLU A 119 10.64 -0.73 13.13
N GLY A 120 10.25 0.30 12.37
CA GLY A 120 10.96 0.71 11.16
C GLY A 120 10.92 -0.34 10.04
N VAL A 121 9.96 -1.27 10.10
CA VAL A 121 9.89 -2.41 9.18
C VAL A 121 9.37 -1.96 7.81
N ILE A 122 10.14 -2.32 6.77
CA ILE A 122 9.73 -2.12 5.38
C ILE A 122 8.73 -3.19 4.97
N THR A 123 7.63 -2.74 4.34
CA THR A 123 6.60 -3.61 3.74
C THR A 123 6.24 -3.10 2.35
N PHE A 124 5.51 -3.89 1.57
CA PHE A 124 5.21 -3.59 0.16
C PHE A 124 3.75 -3.21 -0.02
N SER A 125 3.47 -1.94 -0.31
CA SER A 125 2.15 -1.52 -0.78
C SER A 125 2.00 -1.93 -2.24
N GLY A 126 1.21 -2.97 -2.51
CA GLY A 126 1.17 -3.61 -3.81
C GLY A 126 0.00 -4.61 -3.96
N PRO A 127 0.05 -5.50 -4.95
CA PRO A 127 -1.08 -6.38 -5.26
C PRO A 127 -1.47 -7.29 -4.10
N MET A 128 -2.75 -7.68 -4.08
CA MET A 128 -3.33 -8.67 -3.17
C MET A 128 -3.87 -9.87 -3.94
N LEU A 129 -4.13 -10.98 -3.23
CA LEU A 129 -4.56 -12.22 -3.87
C LEU A 129 -5.83 -12.04 -4.71
N ALA A 130 -6.94 -11.63 -4.10
CA ALA A 130 -8.24 -11.64 -4.76
C ALA A 130 -8.40 -10.51 -5.79
N GLY A 131 -7.86 -9.32 -5.49
CA GLY A 131 -8.02 -8.12 -6.31
C GLY A 131 -7.12 -8.07 -7.55
N ASN A 132 -5.94 -8.68 -7.49
CA ASN A 132 -4.94 -8.58 -8.55
C ASN A 132 -4.61 -9.95 -9.14
N PHE A 133 -4.03 -10.87 -8.36
CA PHE A 133 -3.69 -12.22 -8.85
C PHE A 133 -4.95 -13.00 -9.27
N GLY A 134 -6.08 -12.73 -8.60
CA GLY A 134 -7.38 -13.32 -8.84
C GLY A 134 -8.26 -12.59 -9.85
N ALA A 135 -7.77 -11.50 -10.46
CA ALA A 135 -8.54 -10.75 -11.46
C ALA A 135 -8.92 -11.65 -12.65
N GLY A 136 -10.01 -11.31 -13.35
CA GLY A 136 -10.43 -12.04 -14.56
C GLY A 136 -9.38 -11.98 -15.67
N THR A 137 -8.67 -10.87 -15.76
CA THR A 137 -7.47 -10.70 -16.59
C THR A 137 -6.34 -10.21 -15.71
N LEU A 138 -5.22 -10.93 -15.71
CA LEU A 138 -4.03 -10.55 -14.97
C LEU A 138 -3.39 -9.33 -15.63
N SER A 139 -3.09 -8.29 -14.84
CA SER A 139 -2.36 -7.14 -15.35
C SER A 139 -0.86 -7.45 -15.38
N GLU A 140 -0.30 -7.62 -16.57
CA GLU A 140 1.16 -7.83 -16.75
C GLU A 140 1.95 -6.70 -16.09
N PHE A 141 1.51 -5.44 -16.27
CA PHE A 141 2.10 -4.28 -15.60
C PHE A 141 2.24 -4.48 -14.09
N THR A 142 1.17 -4.92 -13.42
CA THR A 142 1.17 -5.12 -11.96
C THR A 142 2.10 -6.27 -11.56
N ILE A 143 2.12 -7.36 -12.33
CA ILE A 143 2.97 -8.52 -12.05
C ILE A 143 4.45 -8.20 -12.25
N ASP A 144 4.79 -7.46 -13.32
CA ASP A 144 6.15 -7.04 -13.61
C ASP A 144 6.69 -6.12 -12.51
N HIS A 145 5.90 -5.12 -12.10
CA HIS A 145 6.32 -4.21 -11.03
C HIS A 145 6.36 -4.87 -9.65
N PHE A 146 5.50 -5.88 -9.40
CA PHE A 146 5.58 -6.70 -8.19
C PHE A 146 6.91 -7.47 -8.14
N TRP A 147 7.26 -8.20 -9.21
CA TRP A 147 8.51 -8.95 -9.24
C TRP A 147 9.74 -8.06 -9.31
N GLN A 148 9.64 -6.89 -9.95
CA GLN A 148 10.71 -5.89 -9.96
C GLN A 148 11.05 -5.47 -8.52
N ALA A 149 10.05 -5.06 -7.73
CA ALA A 149 10.24 -4.63 -6.35
C ALA A 149 10.74 -5.76 -5.43
N LEU A 150 10.34 -7.01 -5.67
CA LEU A 150 10.78 -8.13 -4.83
C LEU A 150 12.15 -8.71 -5.21
N ARG A 151 12.69 -8.41 -6.39
CA ARG A 151 13.95 -9.03 -6.88
C ARG A 151 15.07 -8.04 -7.13
N GLN A 152 14.77 -6.76 -7.34
CA GLN A 152 15.77 -5.75 -7.65
C GLN A 152 16.06 -4.88 -6.43
N PRO A 153 17.27 -4.91 -5.85
CA PRO A 153 17.60 -4.11 -4.67
C PRO A 153 17.56 -2.60 -4.92
N ARG A 154 17.58 -2.21 -6.20
CA ARG A 154 17.34 -0.84 -6.68
C ARG A 154 16.56 -0.91 -8.00
N PHE A 155 15.48 -0.16 -8.09
CA PHE A 155 14.67 -0.07 -9.30
C PHE A 155 14.06 1.33 -9.47
N THR A 156 13.63 1.66 -10.69
CA THR A 156 13.04 2.97 -11.02
C THR A 156 11.67 2.81 -11.62
N LEU A 157 10.68 3.48 -11.02
CA LEU A 157 9.36 3.68 -11.58
C LEU A 157 9.36 4.93 -12.46
N ARG A 158 8.70 4.86 -13.61
CA ARG A 158 8.58 6.00 -14.54
C ARG A 158 7.15 6.18 -15.01
N TRP A 159 6.64 7.41 -14.95
CA TRP A 159 5.31 7.75 -15.46
C TRP A 159 5.26 9.16 -16.02
N ALA A 160 4.30 9.43 -16.91
CA ALA A 160 4.05 10.78 -17.42
C ALA A 160 3.31 11.60 -16.35
N SER A 161 3.69 12.86 -16.19
CA SER A 161 3.03 13.77 -15.25
C SER A 161 3.08 15.22 -15.71
N SER A 162 2.27 16.05 -15.07
CA SER A 162 2.07 17.48 -15.39
C SER A 162 2.23 18.36 -14.15
N ALA A 163 3.30 18.16 -13.38
CA ALA A 163 3.64 19.09 -12.31
C ALA A 163 4.04 20.46 -12.91
N PRO A 164 3.82 21.59 -12.19
CA PRO A 164 4.00 22.92 -12.79
C PRO A 164 5.44 23.23 -13.21
N GLN A 165 6.43 22.63 -12.55
CA GLN A 165 7.84 22.86 -12.79
C GLN A 165 8.66 21.60 -12.49
N PRO A 166 9.80 21.38 -13.16
CA PRO A 166 10.78 20.35 -12.79
C PRO A 166 11.21 20.46 -11.33
N PHE A 167 11.46 19.32 -10.69
CA PHE A 167 11.95 19.29 -9.31
C PHE A 167 12.68 17.98 -9.00
N SER A 168 13.42 17.98 -7.90
CA SER A 168 14.00 16.78 -7.30
C SER A 168 13.68 16.72 -5.81
N ALA A 169 13.29 15.55 -5.32
CA ALA A 169 13.05 15.27 -3.91
C ALA A 169 13.69 13.94 -3.53
N ARG A 170 14.13 13.82 -2.28
CA ARG A 170 14.71 12.60 -1.73
C ARG A 170 14.20 12.40 -0.32
N GLY A 171 13.98 11.15 0.06
CA GLY A 171 13.48 10.81 1.38
C GLY A 171 12.96 9.39 1.48
N MET A 172 12.55 9.02 2.69
CA MET A 172 11.84 7.76 2.91
C MET A 172 10.50 7.78 2.17
N VAL A 173 10.22 6.76 1.37
CA VAL A 173 8.92 6.58 0.69
C VAL A 173 7.95 5.92 1.66
N TRP A 174 6.79 6.54 1.87
CA TRP A 174 5.78 6.02 2.78
C TRP A 174 4.37 6.44 2.33
N GLY A 175 3.33 5.90 2.97
CA GLY A 175 1.94 6.22 2.67
C GLY A 175 1.11 4.98 2.33
N GLY A 176 0.29 5.04 1.29
CA GLY A 176 -0.66 3.99 0.92
C GLY A 176 -2.07 4.55 0.75
N ASN A 177 -3.08 3.85 1.27
CA ASN A 177 -4.46 4.31 1.22
C ASN A 177 -4.69 5.58 2.07
N LEU A 178 -5.26 6.63 1.48
CA LEU A 178 -5.43 7.94 2.11
C LEU A 178 -6.40 7.90 3.30
N ALA A 179 -7.54 7.20 3.18
CA ALA A 179 -8.47 7.02 4.28
C ALA A 179 -7.83 6.30 5.47
N MET A 180 -7.08 5.22 5.22
CA MET A 180 -6.39 4.49 6.29
C MET A 180 -5.30 5.32 6.96
N LEU A 181 -4.50 6.06 6.17
CA LEU A 181 -3.48 6.96 6.71
C LEU A 181 -4.13 8.03 7.61
N THR A 182 -5.21 8.64 7.14
CA THR A 182 -5.97 9.65 7.90
C THR A 182 -6.54 9.08 9.21
N ALA A 183 -7.02 7.83 9.18
CA ALA A 183 -7.56 7.14 10.36
C ALA A 183 -6.50 6.86 11.45
N LEU A 184 -5.21 6.88 11.10
CA LEU A 184 -4.12 6.68 12.06
C LEU A 184 -3.62 7.98 12.70
N LEU A 185 -4.06 9.15 12.25
CA LEU A 185 -3.61 10.43 12.82
C LEU A 185 -3.79 10.47 14.36
N ALA A 186 -2.77 10.98 15.04
CA ALA A 186 -2.70 11.05 16.51
C ALA A 186 -2.77 9.69 17.24
N THR A 187 -2.49 8.59 16.55
CA THR A 187 -2.33 7.26 17.18
C THR A 187 -0.85 6.84 17.25
N PRO A 188 -0.49 5.84 18.09
CA PRO A 188 0.87 5.29 18.15
C PRO A 188 1.34 4.58 16.87
N TRP A 189 0.44 4.37 15.90
CA TRP A 189 0.69 3.64 14.67
C TRP A 189 0.92 4.56 13.47
N MET A 190 0.88 5.88 13.65
CA MET A 190 1.23 6.85 12.61
C MET A 190 2.74 7.08 12.56
N PRO A 191 3.41 6.77 11.43
CA PRO A 191 4.83 7.06 11.28
C PRO A 191 5.14 8.55 11.46
N GLN A 192 6.18 8.84 12.24
CA GLN A 192 6.72 10.19 12.37
C GLN A 192 7.85 10.38 11.35
N THR A 193 7.47 10.70 10.11
CA THR A 193 8.40 10.85 8.99
C THR A 193 8.60 12.32 8.64
N ASP A 194 9.84 12.78 8.72
CA ASP A 194 10.28 14.08 8.21
C ASP A 194 11.11 13.89 6.93
N ASN A 195 11.02 14.88 6.03
CA ASN A 195 11.66 14.89 4.72
C ASN A 195 11.34 13.65 3.85
N GLY A 196 10.17 13.03 4.03
CA GLY A 196 9.75 11.85 3.27
C GLY A 196 9.19 12.16 1.88
N ILE A 197 8.95 11.13 1.09
CA ILE A 197 8.12 11.20 -0.12
C ILE A 197 6.82 10.46 0.22
N LEU A 198 5.76 11.24 0.47
CA LEU A 198 4.45 10.67 0.83
C LEU A 198 3.70 10.30 -0.45
N VAL A 199 3.30 9.04 -0.58
CA VAL A 199 2.51 8.53 -1.71
C VAL A 199 1.12 8.14 -1.23
N VAL A 200 0.07 8.68 -1.84
CA VAL A 200 -1.32 8.40 -1.44
C VAL A 200 -2.21 8.04 -2.62
N GLU A 201 -3.15 7.14 -2.37
CA GLU A 201 -4.17 6.65 -3.29
C GLU A 201 -5.49 6.44 -2.55
N ASP A 202 -6.63 6.37 -3.25
CA ASP A 202 -7.88 5.95 -2.63
C ASP A 202 -8.91 5.41 -3.64
N ILE A 203 -9.99 4.81 -3.13
CA ILE A 203 -11.09 4.26 -3.94
C ILE A 203 -12.46 4.59 -3.34
N ASN A 204 -13.44 4.86 -4.21
CA ASN A 204 -14.83 5.20 -3.84
C ASN A 204 -14.95 6.47 -2.98
N GLU A 205 -13.93 7.31 -2.96
CA GLU A 205 -13.93 8.58 -2.23
C GLU A 205 -14.22 9.73 -3.19
N HIS A 206 -15.36 10.38 -2.97
CA HIS A 206 -15.72 11.57 -3.72
C HIS A 206 -14.61 12.65 -3.63
N PRO A 207 -14.31 13.45 -4.68
CA PRO A 207 -13.27 14.48 -4.64
C PRO A 207 -13.23 15.34 -3.36
N TYR A 208 -14.36 15.79 -2.83
CA TYR A 208 -14.38 16.59 -1.60
C TYR A 208 -13.88 15.81 -0.36
N ARG A 209 -14.05 14.48 -0.33
CA ARG A 209 -13.54 13.63 0.75
C ARG A 209 -12.04 13.47 0.66
N VAL A 210 -11.52 13.31 -0.56
CA VAL A 210 -10.08 13.37 -0.84
C VAL A 210 -9.51 14.71 -0.38
N GLU A 211 -10.12 15.84 -0.76
CA GLU A 211 -9.69 17.16 -0.31
C GLU A 211 -9.72 17.27 1.22
N ARG A 212 -10.81 16.84 1.86
CA ARG A 212 -10.95 16.89 3.32
C ARG A 212 -9.85 16.11 4.02
N MET A 213 -9.50 14.92 3.54
CA MET A 213 -8.43 14.11 4.11
C MET A 213 -7.05 14.74 3.87
N LEU A 214 -6.77 15.24 2.67
CA LEU A 214 -5.52 15.96 2.38
C LEU A 214 -5.38 17.23 3.22
N LEU A 215 -6.48 17.97 3.44
CA LEU A 215 -6.50 19.13 4.33
C LEU A 215 -6.30 18.74 5.78
N GLN A 216 -6.83 17.60 6.23
CA GLN A 216 -6.57 17.10 7.58
C GLN A 216 -5.08 16.79 7.77
N LEU A 217 -4.42 16.16 6.79
CA LEU A 217 -2.97 15.93 6.81
C LEU A 217 -2.17 17.23 6.75
N TYR A 218 -2.64 18.23 6.01
CA TYR A 218 -2.05 19.56 5.98
C TYR A 218 -2.13 20.24 7.36
N HIS A 219 -3.33 20.31 7.95
CA HIS A 219 -3.56 20.98 9.23
C HIS A 219 -2.91 20.25 10.41
N ALA A 220 -2.75 18.93 10.33
CA ALA A 220 -1.98 18.15 11.29
C ALA A 220 -0.45 18.31 11.14
N GLY A 221 0.02 19.11 10.17
CA GLY A 221 1.44 19.35 9.91
C GLY A 221 2.16 18.20 9.18
N VAL A 222 1.46 17.12 8.82
CA VAL A 222 2.08 15.96 8.15
C VAL A 222 2.64 16.37 6.80
N LEU A 223 1.86 17.05 5.96
CA LEU A 223 2.30 17.44 4.62
C LEU A 223 3.46 18.44 4.66
N ALA A 224 3.46 19.36 5.63
CA ALA A 224 4.51 20.38 5.74
C ALA A 224 5.91 19.80 6.05
N ARG A 225 5.96 18.57 6.59
CA ARG A 225 7.20 17.89 6.94
C ARG A 225 7.76 17.01 5.81
N GLN A 226 7.09 16.92 4.66
CA GLN A 226 7.53 16.04 3.57
C GLN A 226 8.40 16.79 2.55
N SER A 227 9.15 16.05 1.74
CA SER A 227 9.90 16.56 0.59
C SER A 227 9.05 16.63 -0.68
N ALA A 228 8.04 15.76 -0.82
CA ALA A 228 7.11 15.71 -1.94
C ALA A 228 5.85 14.90 -1.58
N LEU A 229 4.75 15.22 -2.27
CA LEU A 229 3.50 14.47 -2.27
C LEU A 229 3.27 13.85 -3.65
N VAL A 230 3.14 12.54 -3.71
CA VAL A 230 2.82 11.77 -4.92
C VAL A 230 1.40 11.26 -4.82
N LEU A 231 0.60 11.54 -5.84
CA LEU A 231 -0.79 11.11 -5.95
C LEU A 231 -0.86 9.94 -6.94
N GLY A 232 -1.30 8.80 -6.42
CA GLY A 232 -1.62 7.61 -7.19
C GLY A 232 -2.99 7.70 -7.85
N SER A 233 -3.65 6.57 -7.93
CA SER A 233 -5.00 6.42 -8.46
C SER A 233 -6.03 6.83 -7.41
N PHE A 234 -7.02 7.63 -7.83
CA PHE A 234 -8.22 7.96 -7.06
C PHE A 234 -9.42 7.53 -7.89
N SER A 235 -9.97 6.35 -7.59
CA SER A 235 -10.87 5.65 -8.49
C SER A 235 -12.31 5.53 -7.98
N ALA A 236 -13.22 5.21 -8.90
CA ALA A 236 -14.62 4.87 -8.62
C ALA A 236 -15.45 5.94 -7.86
N ALA A 237 -15.05 7.21 -7.94
CA ALA A 237 -15.87 8.34 -7.50
C ALA A 237 -16.75 8.83 -8.66
N LYS A 238 -18.06 8.85 -8.46
CA LYS A 238 -19.00 9.42 -9.43
C LYS A 238 -19.31 10.87 -9.06
N PRO A 239 -19.07 11.85 -9.96
CA PRO A 239 -19.55 13.20 -9.76
C PRO A 239 -21.09 13.24 -9.82
N ASN A 240 -21.67 14.29 -9.27
CA ASN A 240 -23.09 14.59 -9.30
C ASN A 240 -23.31 16.08 -9.63
N ASP A 241 -24.55 16.46 -9.96
CA ASP A 241 -24.87 17.81 -10.44
C ASP A 241 -24.47 18.93 -9.46
N TYR A 242 -24.44 18.65 -8.15
CA TYR A 242 -24.04 19.62 -7.14
C TYR A 242 -22.56 19.99 -7.22
N ASP A 243 -21.73 19.12 -7.80
CA ASP A 243 -20.28 19.37 -7.91
C ASP A 243 -19.96 20.52 -8.84
N ASN A 244 -20.82 20.84 -9.82
CA ASN A 244 -20.67 22.00 -10.69
C ASN A 244 -19.24 22.15 -11.25
N GLY A 245 -18.66 21.05 -11.76
CA GLY A 245 -17.29 21.00 -12.29
C GLY A 245 -16.19 20.78 -11.23
N TYR A 246 -16.55 20.44 -9.99
CA TYR A 246 -15.60 20.09 -8.95
C TYR A 246 -15.16 18.62 -9.05
N GLU A 247 -13.96 18.42 -9.59
CA GLU A 247 -13.35 17.10 -9.78
C GLU A 247 -12.01 17.01 -9.04
N LEU A 248 -11.34 15.85 -9.15
CA LEU A 248 -10.03 15.63 -8.55
C LEU A 248 -8.99 16.67 -9.02
N ALA A 249 -9.07 17.15 -10.26
CA ALA A 249 -8.18 18.20 -10.76
C ALA A 249 -8.26 19.49 -9.92
N GLN A 250 -9.47 19.87 -9.49
CA GLN A 250 -9.71 21.03 -8.62
C GLN A 250 -9.14 20.79 -7.22
N VAL A 251 -9.28 19.58 -6.67
CA VAL A 251 -8.66 19.18 -5.40
C VAL A 251 -7.14 19.33 -5.46
N ILE A 252 -6.50 18.78 -6.50
CA ILE A 252 -5.05 18.85 -6.69
C ILE A 252 -4.59 20.30 -6.80
N ALA A 253 -5.30 21.12 -7.57
CA ALA A 253 -5.01 22.55 -7.69
C ALA A 253 -5.18 23.29 -6.35
N ALA A 254 -6.19 22.95 -5.56
CA ALA A 254 -6.45 23.53 -4.25
C ALA A 254 -5.38 23.16 -3.22
N VAL A 255 -4.88 21.92 -3.22
CA VAL A 255 -3.80 21.45 -2.35
C VAL A 255 -2.47 22.09 -2.75
N ARG A 256 -2.14 22.15 -4.05
CA ARG A 256 -0.93 22.82 -4.58
C ARG A 256 -0.82 24.29 -4.15
N ARG A 257 -1.95 25.00 -4.04
CA ARG A 257 -1.96 26.40 -3.56
C ARG A 257 -1.68 26.56 -2.07
N ARG A 258 -1.76 25.49 -1.28
CA ARG A 258 -1.65 25.53 0.19
C ARG A 258 -0.34 24.98 0.72
N ILE A 259 0.30 24.04 0.01
CA ILE A 259 1.52 23.38 0.48
C ILE A 259 2.72 23.81 -0.35
N ALA A 260 3.87 24.03 0.32
CA ALA A 260 5.10 24.49 -0.33
C ALA A 260 5.84 23.36 -1.09
N ILE A 261 5.53 22.11 -0.76
CA ILE A 261 6.22 20.94 -1.32
C ILE A 261 5.68 20.60 -2.71
N PRO A 262 6.49 20.01 -3.60
CA PRO A 262 6.02 19.52 -4.89
C PRO A 262 4.88 18.51 -4.74
N VAL A 263 3.81 18.68 -5.54
CA VAL A 263 2.70 17.73 -5.68
C VAL A 263 2.67 17.18 -7.10
N ILE A 264 2.88 15.88 -7.24
CA ILE A 264 2.89 15.20 -8.54
C ILE A 264 1.84 14.10 -8.58
N ALA A 265 1.21 13.89 -9.73
CA ALA A 265 0.12 12.93 -9.90
C ALA A 265 0.40 11.96 -11.06
N GLY A 266 -0.48 10.98 -11.24
CA GLY A 266 -0.45 10.07 -12.38
C GLY A 266 0.39 8.81 -12.16
N LEU A 267 0.87 8.57 -10.93
CA LEU A 267 1.50 7.30 -10.62
C LEU A 267 0.42 6.21 -10.68
N ALA A 268 0.66 5.13 -11.43
CA ALA A 268 -0.22 3.97 -11.46
C ALA A 268 -0.07 3.18 -10.15
N PHE A 269 -0.72 3.65 -9.08
CA PHE A 269 -0.63 3.09 -7.73
C PHE A 269 -1.97 3.22 -7.03
N GLY A 270 -2.55 2.10 -6.63
CA GLY A 270 -3.82 2.05 -5.89
C GLY A 270 -4.70 0.89 -6.34
N HIS A 271 -6.01 1.14 -6.40
CA HIS A 271 -7.03 0.11 -6.64
C HIS A 271 -7.38 -0.14 -8.12
N GLU A 272 -6.65 0.47 -9.06
CA GLU A 272 -6.79 0.17 -10.49
C GLU A 272 -6.13 -1.18 -10.86
N PRO A 273 -6.53 -1.83 -11.96
CA PRO A 273 -5.91 -3.08 -12.40
C PRO A 273 -4.39 -2.96 -12.58
N ALA A 274 -3.91 -1.81 -13.06
CA ALA A 274 -2.51 -1.45 -13.17
C ALA A 274 -2.05 -0.71 -11.90
N THR A 275 -1.20 -1.36 -11.11
CA THR A 275 -0.68 -0.82 -9.86
C THR A 275 0.77 -1.26 -9.65
N VAL A 276 1.65 -0.31 -9.35
CA VAL A 276 3.05 -0.59 -8.98
C VAL A 276 3.13 -1.14 -7.56
N THR A 277 4.27 -1.73 -7.21
CA THR A 277 4.57 -2.15 -5.83
C THR A 277 5.56 -1.18 -5.20
N LEU A 278 5.17 -0.54 -4.10
CA LEU A 278 5.99 0.44 -3.36
C LEU A 278 6.49 -0.15 -2.03
N PRO A 279 7.81 -0.24 -1.81
CA PRO A 279 8.35 -0.61 -0.51
C PRO A 279 8.27 0.58 0.47
N LEU A 280 7.25 0.59 1.32
CA LEU A 280 7.04 1.60 2.35
C LEU A 280 8.13 1.50 3.41
N GLY A 281 8.86 2.59 3.64
CA GLY A 281 10.05 2.66 4.50
C GLY A 281 11.38 2.66 3.73
N ALA A 282 11.35 2.38 2.42
CA ALA A 282 12.56 2.41 1.58
C ALA A 282 13.03 3.83 1.28
N GLN A 283 14.27 3.97 0.82
CA GLN A 283 14.79 5.25 0.33
C GLN A 283 14.33 5.52 -1.09
N GLY A 284 13.85 6.73 -1.34
CA GLY A 284 13.37 7.21 -2.63
C GLY A 284 14.11 8.44 -3.13
N GLU A 285 14.34 8.47 -4.44
CA GLU A 285 14.76 9.64 -5.20
C GLU A 285 13.73 9.91 -6.29
N LEU A 286 13.01 11.03 -6.17
CA LEU A 286 12.00 11.48 -7.11
C LEU A 286 12.53 12.64 -7.94
N ILE A 287 12.57 12.46 -9.26
CA ILE A 287 12.95 13.50 -10.22
C ILE A 287 11.81 13.68 -11.21
N TYR A 288 11.38 14.92 -11.42
CA TYR A 288 10.48 15.30 -12.50
C TYR A 288 11.21 16.21 -13.47
N ASP A 289 11.29 15.81 -14.74
CA ASP A 289 12.06 16.51 -15.78
C ASP A 289 11.23 17.51 -16.61
N GLY A 290 9.94 17.66 -16.31
CA GLY A 290 9.00 18.48 -17.08
C GLY A 290 8.04 17.67 -17.97
N ALA A 291 8.29 16.37 -18.14
CA ALA A 291 7.38 15.46 -18.86
C ALA A 291 7.18 14.14 -18.11
N TYR A 292 8.25 13.58 -17.55
CA TYR A 292 8.26 12.31 -16.87
C TYR A 292 8.76 12.45 -15.43
N ALA A 293 8.12 11.69 -14.56
CA ALA A 293 8.55 11.48 -13.20
C ALA A 293 9.29 10.16 -13.10
N HIS A 294 10.38 10.16 -12.34
CA HIS A 294 11.25 9.03 -12.09
C HIS A 294 11.39 8.86 -10.58
N LEU A 295 10.84 7.79 -10.02
CA LEU A 295 11.00 7.44 -8.62
C LEU A 295 11.93 6.23 -8.51
N THR A 296 13.17 6.45 -8.10
CA THR A 296 14.15 5.40 -7.87
C THR A 296 14.13 4.97 -6.41
N LEU A 297 13.96 3.67 -6.17
CA LEU A 297 13.74 3.06 -4.86
C LEU A 297 14.88 2.11 -4.51
N SER A 298 15.32 2.11 -3.26
CA SER A 298 16.38 1.19 -2.77
C SER A 298 16.33 1.00 -1.25
N GLY A 299 17.06 -0.01 -0.75
CA GLY A 299 17.18 -0.28 0.69
C GLY A 299 16.03 -1.13 1.28
N HIS A 300 15.18 -1.70 0.43
CA HIS A 300 14.17 -2.68 0.82
C HIS A 300 14.74 -4.10 0.73
N PRO A 301 14.20 -5.06 1.50
CA PRO A 301 14.59 -6.46 1.37
C PRO A 301 14.16 -7.03 0.01
N THR A 302 14.93 -7.96 -0.53
CA THR A 302 14.62 -8.65 -1.79
C THR A 302 14.69 -10.16 -1.59
N LEU A 303 14.11 -10.91 -2.52
CA LEU A 303 14.37 -12.34 -2.67
C LEU A 303 15.87 -12.54 -2.95
N VAL A 304 16.46 -13.52 -2.26
CA VAL A 304 17.82 -14.01 -2.47
C VAL A 304 17.79 -15.15 -3.49
#